data_AF-A0A9D0Q552-F1
#
_entry.id   AF-A0A9D0Q552-F1
#
_cell.length_a   1.000
_cell.length_b   1.000
_cell.length_c   1.000
_cell.angle_alpha   90.00
_cell.angle_beta   90.00
_cell.angle_gamma   90.00
#
_symmetry.space_group_name_H-M   'P 1'
#
loop_
_entity.id
_entity.type
_entity.pdbx_description
1 polymer ?
#
loop_
_entity_poly.entity_id
_entity_poly.type
_entity_poly.pdbx_seq_one_letter_code
_entity_poly.pdbx_strand_id
1 'polypeptide(L)'
;MKLSKLSKYTLLYLLIVMGISGCSSNEINHFSEAQQTFSDTASKENGLNTMEKPSLKVLGASVPSAEMASISAGYASVISSLDSLSAAQVNKLKQAQLWGNVLLLKAMSYWRLQKYERAYTIQQQAEAFRTQLGSRDQALLIALAGLIENDQAYAVLKKRRGHELPLTEAQSLQQSFVFTIDRLQAARKHTSARHPIHKYLLLSQLGAYKNLSQACKLHRATEKSCVQAKQCDAIQGYDQLIALLKAEKISVIKPKRLLGLNHHRL
;
A
#
# COMPACT_ATOMS: atom_id res chain seq x y z
N MET A 1 -50.92 40.21 -4.06
CA MET A 1 -50.48 39.18 -3.08
C MET A 1 -49.71 39.86 -1.95
N LYS A 2 -50.29 39.93 -0.73
CA LYS A 2 -49.62 40.47 0.46
C LYS A 2 -48.79 39.35 1.10
N LEU A 3 -47.50 39.31 0.81
CA LEU A 3 -46.55 38.49 1.58
C LEU A 3 -46.62 38.93 3.05
N SER A 4 -47.03 38.01 3.93
CA SER A 4 -47.25 38.26 5.35
C SER A 4 -45.95 38.72 6.01
N LYS A 5 -46.04 39.63 7.00
CA LYS A 5 -44.87 40.17 7.71
C LYS A 5 -43.97 39.08 8.32
N LEU A 6 -44.52 37.89 8.62
CA LEU A 6 -43.75 36.74 9.11
C LEU A 6 -42.72 36.22 8.10
N SER A 7 -43.04 36.20 6.81
CA SER A 7 -42.16 35.67 5.75
C SER A 7 -40.85 36.45 5.62
N LYS A 8 -40.87 37.76 5.93
CA LYS A 8 -39.69 38.63 5.82
C LYS A 8 -38.64 38.33 6.88
N TYR A 9 -39.05 37.98 8.10
CA TYR A 9 -38.12 37.65 9.19
C TYR A 9 -37.52 36.26 9.02
N THR A 10 -38.27 35.29 8.48
CA THR A 10 -37.75 33.95 8.20
C THR A 10 -36.68 33.99 7.11
N LEU A 11 -36.88 34.79 6.05
CA LEU A 11 -35.89 34.95 4.98
C LEU A 11 -34.61 35.63 5.49
N LEU A 12 -34.75 36.64 6.35
CA LEU A 12 -33.61 37.33 6.96
C LEU A 12 -32.83 36.41 7.90
N TYR A 13 -33.52 35.60 8.71
CA TYR A 13 -32.87 34.62 9.59
C TYR A 13 -32.15 33.53 8.79
N LEU A 14 -32.75 33.06 7.68
CA LEU A 14 -32.11 32.10 6.77
C LEU A 14 -30.86 32.68 6.12
N LEU A 15 -30.90 33.95 5.70
CA LEU A 15 -29.75 34.68 5.13
C LEU A 15 -28.64 34.90 6.17
N ILE A 16 -28.99 35.19 7.42
CA ILE A 16 -28.02 35.34 8.51
C ILE A 16 -27.39 33.99 8.85
N VAL A 17 -28.16 32.90 8.95
CA VAL A 17 -27.65 31.54 9.20
C VAL A 17 -26.76 31.06 8.04
N MET A 18 -27.11 31.36 6.79
CA MET A 18 -26.25 31.08 5.64
C MET A 18 -25.00 31.97 5.59
N GLY A 19 -25.08 33.23 6.05
CA GLY A 19 -23.93 34.15 6.10
C GLY A 19 -22.86 33.73 7.12
N ILE A 20 -23.25 33.11 8.24
CA ILE A 20 -22.31 32.63 9.26
C ILE A 20 -21.68 31.28 8.87
N SER A 21 -22.22 30.60 7.84
CA SER A 21 -21.70 29.33 7.33
C SER A 21 -20.47 29.46 6.41
N GLY A 22 -20.14 30.70 5.98
CA GLY A 22 -19.07 30.98 5.01
C GLY A 22 -17.68 31.22 5.60
N CYS A 23 -17.55 31.34 6.93
CA CYS A 23 -16.28 31.59 7.61
C CYS A 23 -15.70 30.31 8.22
N SER A 24 -15.60 29.22 7.44
CA SER A 24 -14.99 27.96 7.88
C SER A 24 -13.72 27.66 7.07
N SER A 25 -12.60 28.19 7.58
CA SER A 25 -11.28 27.52 7.61
C SER A 25 -10.59 27.15 6.28
N ASN A 26 -9.88 28.12 5.68
CA ASN A 26 -8.77 27.84 4.75
C ASN A 26 -7.65 26.95 5.34
N GLU A 27 -7.62 26.72 6.66
CA GLU A 27 -6.60 25.94 7.35
C GLU A 27 -6.78 24.41 7.29
N ILE A 28 -7.96 23.85 6.98
CA ILE A 28 -8.14 22.39 6.93
C ILE A 28 -7.80 21.81 5.54
N ASN A 29 -7.54 22.69 4.56
CA ASN A 29 -7.34 22.31 3.16
C ASN A 29 -6.14 21.37 2.94
N HIS A 30 -5.00 21.58 3.62
CA HIS A 30 -3.79 20.82 3.31
C HIS A 30 -3.88 19.32 3.58
N PHE A 31 -4.59 18.89 4.63
CA PHE A 31 -4.74 17.45 4.89
C PHE A 31 -5.66 16.80 3.85
N SER A 32 -6.79 17.43 3.54
CA SER A 32 -7.72 16.93 2.52
C SER A 32 -7.08 16.92 1.13
N GLU A 33 -6.35 17.97 0.78
CA GLU A 33 -5.57 18.07 -0.46
C GLU A 33 -4.49 16.98 -0.55
N ALA A 34 -3.79 16.71 0.56
CA ALA A 34 -2.81 15.63 0.62
C ALA A 34 -3.45 14.24 0.41
N GLN A 35 -4.63 13.98 0.98
CA GLN A 35 -5.37 12.74 0.76
C GLN A 35 -5.81 12.58 -0.69
N GLN A 36 -6.34 13.65 -1.29
CA GLN A 36 -6.76 13.66 -2.69
C GLN A 36 -5.56 13.43 -3.62
N THR A 37 -4.47 14.18 -3.41
CA THR A 37 -3.23 14.06 -4.18
C THR A 37 -2.64 12.66 -4.09
N PHE A 38 -2.63 12.05 -2.90
CA PHE A 38 -2.18 10.67 -2.72
C PHE A 38 -3.05 9.69 -3.50
N SER A 39 -4.37 9.83 -3.40
CA SER A 39 -5.33 8.94 -4.07
C SER A 39 -5.20 9.02 -5.60
N ASP A 40 -5.09 10.23 -6.15
CA ASP A 40 -4.90 10.46 -7.57
C ASP A 40 -3.54 9.92 -8.05
N THR A 41 -2.49 10.11 -7.26
CA THR A 41 -1.15 9.60 -7.57
C THR A 41 -1.12 8.07 -7.54
N ALA A 42 -1.72 7.45 -6.53
CA ALA A 42 -1.82 5.99 -6.42
C ALA A 42 -2.69 5.41 -7.54
N SER A 43 -3.77 6.09 -7.94
CA SER A 43 -4.59 5.69 -9.08
C SER A 43 -3.81 5.70 -10.39
N LYS A 44 -3.05 6.78 -10.66
CA LYS A 44 -2.15 6.89 -11.82
C LYS A 44 -1.11 5.77 -11.83
N GLU A 45 -0.43 5.54 -10.71
CA GLU A 45 0.57 4.47 -10.57
C GLU A 45 -0.04 3.09 -10.83
N ASN A 46 -1.20 2.79 -10.23
CA ASN A 46 -1.91 1.54 -10.47
C ASN A 46 -2.34 1.39 -11.93
N GLY A 47 -2.74 2.49 -12.59
CA GLY A 47 -3.05 2.52 -14.02
C GLY A 47 -1.85 2.06 -14.87
N LEU A 48 -0.64 2.54 -14.58
CA LEU A 48 0.57 2.12 -15.29
C LEU A 48 0.89 0.63 -15.09
N ASN A 49 0.63 0.10 -13.90
CA ASN A 49 0.92 -1.29 -13.55
C ASN A 49 -0.14 -2.28 -14.07
N THR A 50 -1.39 -1.83 -14.26
CA THR A 50 -2.52 -2.67 -14.70
C THR A 50 -2.80 -2.57 -16.20
N MET A 51 -2.30 -1.52 -16.88
CA MET A 51 -2.39 -1.41 -18.32
C MET A 51 -1.55 -2.51 -18.99
N GLU A 52 -2.18 -3.66 -19.23
CA GLU A 52 -1.97 -4.42 -20.46
C GLU A 52 -2.28 -3.50 -21.64
N LYS A 53 -1.38 -2.58 -21.97
CA LYS A 53 -1.36 -1.95 -23.30
C LYS A 53 -0.60 -2.94 -24.21
N PRO A 54 -1.28 -3.82 -24.97
CA PRO A 54 -0.61 -4.69 -25.93
C PRO A 54 0.27 -3.90 -26.91
N SER A 55 -0.08 -2.64 -27.20
CA SER A 55 0.67 -1.75 -28.07
C SER A 55 2.04 -1.29 -27.55
N LEU A 56 2.30 -1.27 -26.23
CA LEU A 56 3.63 -0.95 -25.68
C LEU A 56 4.52 -2.19 -25.56
N LYS A 57 3.92 -3.38 -25.35
CA LYS A 57 4.65 -4.65 -25.31
C LYS A 57 5.22 -5.06 -26.67
N VAL A 58 4.57 -4.67 -27.77
CA VAL A 58 5.03 -4.97 -29.15
C VAL A 58 6.31 -4.20 -29.51
N LEU A 59 6.61 -3.09 -28.82
CA LEU A 59 7.78 -2.24 -29.13
C LEU A 59 8.87 -2.24 -28.03
N GLY A 60 8.73 -3.06 -26.98
CA GLY A 60 9.72 -3.11 -25.89
C GLY A 60 9.91 -1.79 -25.14
N ALA A 61 8.96 -0.85 -25.27
CA ALA A 61 9.09 0.48 -24.71
C ALA A 61 8.89 0.47 -23.19
N SER A 62 9.91 0.93 -22.46
CA SER A 62 9.82 1.24 -21.04
C SER A 62 8.72 2.28 -20.79
N VAL A 63 8.10 2.24 -19.60
CA VAL A 63 7.19 3.30 -19.12
C VAL A 63 7.84 4.67 -19.36
N PRO A 64 7.15 5.65 -19.96
CA PRO A 64 7.72 6.98 -20.19
C PRO A 64 8.28 7.56 -18.89
N SER A 65 9.54 7.97 -18.90
CA SER A 65 10.23 8.53 -17.73
C SER A 65 9.47 9.72 -17.12
N ALA A 66 8.75 10.48 -17.94
CA ALA A 66 7.92 11.61 -17.52
C ALA A 66 6.74 11.20 -16.61
N GLU A 67 6.09 10.06 -16.86
CA GLU A 67 4.98 9.58 -16.03
C GLU A 67 5.46 9.16 -14.65
N MET A 68 6.60 8.46 -14.58
CA MET A 68 7.23 8.08 -13.31
C MET A 68 7.72 9.30 -12.51
N ALA A 69 8.22 10.34 -13.19
CA ALA A 69 8.59 11.60 -12.56
C ALA A 69 7.35 12.31 -11.98
N SER A 70 6.23 12.33 -12.72
CA SER A 70 4.97 12.89 -12.23
C SER A 70 4.42 12.15 -11.00
N ILE A 71 4.47 10.81 -10.99
CA ILE A 71 4.08 10.00 -9.82
C ILE A 71 4.95 10.33 -8.60
N SER A 72 6.26 10.39 -8.80
CA SER A 72 7.20 10.73 -7.72
C SER A 72 6.95 12.15 -7.19
N ALA A 73 6.66 13.11 -8.08
CA ALA A 73 6.30 14.47 -7.69
C ALA A 73 4.99 14.50 -6.89
N GLY A 74 3.99 13.68 -7.25
CA GLY A 74 2.74 13.55 -6.51
C GLY A 74 2.96 13.11 -5.05
N TYR A 75 3.73 12.04 -4.83
CA TYR A 75 4.04 11.59 -3.45
C TYR A 75 4.90 12.61 -2.69
N ALA A 76 5.82 13.30 -3.36
CA ALA A 76 6.61 14.36 -2.74
C ALA A 76 5.73 15.55 -2.32
N SER A 77 4.75 15.92 -3.14
CA SER A 77 3.77 16.96 -2.83
C SER A 77 2.92 16.59 -1.61
N VAL A 78 2.46 15.34 -1.49
CA VAL A 78 1.77 14.85 -0.28
C VAL A 78 2.61 15.09 0.97
N ILE A 79 3.89 14.70 0.94
CA ILE A 79 4.80 14.90 2.08
C ILE A 79 4.94 16.38 2.41
N SER A 80 5.15 17.22 1.39
CA SER A 80 5.29 18.68 1.56
C SER A 80 4.04 19.29 2.20
N SER A 81 2.84 18.96 1.71
CA SER A 81 1.58 19.49 2.26
C SER A 81 1.36 19.09 3.72
N LEU A 82 1.76 17.87 4.09
CA LEU A 82 1.68 17.40 5.48
C LEU A 82 2.76 18.02 6.38
N ASP A 83 3.95 18.31 5.84
CA ASP A 83 5.03 19.00 6.56
C ASP A 83 4.74 20.49 6.79
N SER A 84 3.92 21.11 5.93
CA SER A 84 3.49 22.51 6.07
C SER A 84 2.36 22.74 7.08
N LEU A 85 1.86 21.70 7.76
CA LEU A 85 0.85 21.85 8.81
C LEU A 85 1.41 22.63 10.00
N SER A 86 0.79 23.76 10.33
CA SER A 86 1.10 24.54 11.52
C SER A 86 0.82 23.77 12.82
N ALA A 87 1.43 24.21 13.93
CA ALA A 87 1.19 23.63 15.24
C ALA A 87 -0.30 23.63 15.64
N ALA A 88 -1.06 24.68 15.27
CA ALA A 88 -2.49 24.76 15.51
C ALA A 88 -3.26 23.70 14.71
N GLN A 89 -2.92 23.49 13.43
CA GLN A 89 -3.52 22.45 12.59
C GLN A 89 -3.20 21.04 13.13
N VAL A 90 -1.94 20.79 13.52
CA VAL A 90 -1.53 19.51 14.14
C VAL A 90 -2.34 19.23 15.41
N ASN A 91 -2.52 20.23 16.28
CA ASN A 91 -3.30 20.08 17.50
C ASN A 91 -4.78 19.79 17.20
N LYS A 92 -5.38 20.50 16.23
CA LYS A 92 -6.76 20.22 15.76
C LYS A 92 -6.89 18.79 15.24
N LEU A 93 -5.94 18.31 14.43
CA LEU A 93 -5.95 16.93 13.89
C LEU A 93 -5.78 15.87 14.98
N LYS A 94 -4.95 16.13 16.00
CA LYS A 94 -4.82 15.25 17.18
C LYS A 94 -6.11 15.18 17.99
N GLN A 95 -6.75 16.32 18.24
CA GLN A 95 -8.06 16.37 18.94
C GLN A 95 -9.13 15.60 18.15
N ALA A 96 -9.13 15.75 16.83
CA ALA A 96 -10.03 15.03 15.92
C ALA A 96 -9.68 13.56 15.69
N GLN A 97 -8.63 13.02 16.35
CA GLN A 97 -8.16 11.63 16.16
C GLN A 97 -7.74 11.30 14.71
N LEU A 98 -7.32 12.31 13.94
CA LEU A 98 -6.88 12.16 12.54
C LEU A 98 -5.35 12.12 12.39
N TRP A 99 -4.61 12.33 13.48
CA TRP A 99 -3.15 12.41 13.41
C TRP A 99 -2.49 11.10 13.01
N GLY A 100 -3.02 9.95 13.46
CA GLY A 100 -2.56 8.65 12.98
C GLY A 100 -2.69 8.53 11.44
N ASN A 101 -3.79 9.01 10.86
CA ASN A 101 -4.02 8.97 9.41
C ASN A 101 -3.02 9.84 8.65
N VAL A 102 -2.68 11.01 9.18
CA VAL A 102 -1.63 11.89 8.63
C VAL A 102 -0.28 11.17 8.59
N LEU A 103 0.11 10.57 9.72
CA LEU A 103 1.40 9.85 9.80
C LEU A 103 1.42 8.64 8.87
N LEU A 104 0.34 7.86 8.80
CA LEU A 104 0.23 6.73 7.89
C LEU A 104 0.38 7.18 6.42
N LEU A 105 -0.33 8.23 6.00
CA LEU A 105 -0.26 8.75 4.64
C LEU A 105 1.16 9.22 4.28
N LYS A 106 1.83 9.87 5.22
CA LYS A 106 3.21 10.33 5.10
C LYS A 106 4.19 9.16 5.01
N ALA A 107 4.04 8.14 5.85
CA ALA A 107 4.86 6.94 5.83
C ALA A 107 4.71 6.17 4.49
N MET A 108 3.48 5.99 4.02
CA MET A 108 3.21 5.38 2.72
C MET A 108 3.84 6.18 1.58
N SER A 109 3.75 7.51 1.59
CA SER A 109 4.38 8.37 0.58
C SER A 109 5.90 8.24 0.59
N TYR A 110 6.54 8.18 1.76
CA TYR A 110 7.97 7.89 1.87
C TYR A 110 8.34 6.51 1.34
N TRP A 111 7.51 5.49 1.61
CA TRP A 111 7.70 4.14 1.07
C TRP A 111 7.63 4.11 -0.46
N ARG A 112 6.63 4.77 -1.07
CA ARG A 112 6.51 4.84 -2.54
C ARG A 112 7.68 5.56 -3.20
N LEU A 113 8.29 6.52 -2.50
CA LEU A 113 9.53 7.20 -2.92
C LEU A 113 10.81 6.41 -2.60
N GLN A 114 10.70 5.17 -2.11
CA GLN A 114 11.81 4.31 -1.71
C GLN A 114 12.70 4.91 -0.60
N LYS A 115 12.17 5.86 0.17
CA LYS A 115 12.84 6.47 1.33
C LYS A 115 12.54 5.64 2.59
N TYR A 116 12.97 4.38 2.60
CA TYR A 116 12.55 3.36 3.56
C TYR A 116 12.84 3.73 5.02
N GLU A 117 14.02 4.30 5.32
CA GLU A 117 14.36 4.75 6.69
C GLU A 117 13.33 5.75 7.23
N ARG A 118 12.97 6.76 6.42
CA ARG A 118 11.96 7.76 6.81
C ARG A 118 10.58 7.12 6.92
N ALA A 119 10.24 6.17 6.03
CA ALA A 119 8.98 5.46 6.10
C ALA A 119 8.84 4.68 7.43
N TYR A 120 9.90 3.98 7.87
CA TYR A 120 9.91 3.30 9.17
C TYR A 120 9.81 4.28 10.34
N THR A 121 10.58 5.37 10.33
CA THR A 121 10.51 6.37 11.41
C THR A 121 9.08 6.91 11.57
N ILE A 122 8.41 7.26 10.47
CA ILE A 122 7.04 7.78 10.53
C ILE A 122 6.03 6.67 10.88
N GLN A 123 6.23 5.44 10.40
CA GLN A 123 5.40 4.29 10.77
C GLN A 123 5.48 4.01 12.27
N GLN A 124 6.67 4.03 12.88
CA GLN A 124 6.84 3.89 14.33
C GLN A 124 6.16 5.03 15.10
N GLN A 125 6.22 6.27 14.60
CA GLN A 125 5.46 7.38 15.20
C GLN A 125 3.95 7.13 15.12
N ALA A 126 3.46 6.58 14.01
CA ALA A 126 2.03 6.28 13.83
C ALA A 126 1.54 5.17 14.78
N GLU A 127 2.40 4.22 15.19
CA GLU A 127 2.04 3.19 16.18
C GLU A 127 1.62 3.79 17.53
N ALA A 128 2.23 4.92 17.94
CA ALA A 128 1.82 5.63 19.16
C ALA A 128 0.37 6.18 19.08
N PHE A 129 -0.17 6.30 17.88
CA PHE A 129 -1.54 6.77 17.61
C PHE A 129 -2.42 5.64 17.04
N ARG A 130 -2.03 4.38 17.20
CA ARG A 130 -2.76 3.23 16.64
C ARG A 130 -4.22 3.17 17.09
N THR A 131 -4.52 3.56 18.33
CA THR A 131 -5.90 3.58 18.86
C THR A 131 -6.80 4.64 18.21
N GLN A 132 -6.20 5.63 17.55
CA GLN A 132 -6.92 6.66 16.78
C GLN A 132 -7.31 6.18 15.39
N LEU A 133 -6.63 5.15 14.89
CA LEU A 133 -6.83 4.63 13.55
C LEU A 133 -8.06 3.74 13.48
N GLY A 134 -8.88 3.93 12.45
CA GLY A 134 -9.92 2.97 12.07
C GLY A 134 -9.31 1.62 11.65
N SER A 135 -10.12 0.56 11.66
CA SER A 135 -9.65 -0.81 11.39
C SER A 135 -8.89 -0.98 10.07
N ARG A 136 -9.32 -0.26 9.01
CA ARG A 136 -8.61 -0.19 7.72
C ARG A 136 -7.18 0.35 7.89
N ASP A 137 -7.05 1.47 8.59
CA ASP A 137 -5.78 2.19 8.70
C ASP A 137 -4.81 1.48 9.65
N GLN A 138 -5.33 0.83 10.71
CA GLN A 138 -4.53 -0.09 11.52
C GLN A 138 -3.97 -1.24 10.69
N ALA A 139 -4.79 -1.83 9.82
CA ALA A 139 -4.32 -2.90 8.94
C ALA A 139 -3.26 -2.41 7.95
N LEU A 140 -3.43 -1.23 7.38
CA LEU A 140 -2.40 -0.61 6.54
C LEU A 140 -1.11 -0.34 7.31
N LEU A 141 -1.21 0.15 8.55
CA LEU A 141 -0.04 0.42 9.38
C LEU A 141 0.76 -0.86 9.66
N ILE A 142 0.07 -1.95 10.04
CA ILE A 142 0.69 -3.27 10.27
C ILE A 142 1.31 -3.82 8.98
N ALA A 143 0.59 -3.69 7.85
CA ALA A 143 1.05 -4.17 6.56
C ALA A 143 2.27 -3.40 6.04
N LEU A 144 2.32 -2.07 6.25
CA LEU A 144 3.30 -1.17 5.66
C LEU A 144 4.74 -1.64 5.93
N ALA A 145 5.04 -2.02 7.17
CA ALA A 145 6.37 -2.44 7.53
C ALA A 145 6.76 -3.74 6.81
N GLY A 146 5.84 -4.70 6.63
CA GLY A 146 6.08 -5.88 5.78
C GLY A 146 6.24 -5.54 4.29
N LEU A 147 5.47 -4.58 3.77
CA LEU A 147 5.57 -4.14 2.39
C LEU A 147 6.93 -3.48 2.08
N ILE A 148 7.46 -2.68 3.01
CA ILE A 148 8.79 -2.07 2.89
C ILE A 148 9.87 -3.18 2.83
N GLU A 149 9.83 -4.15 3.75
CA GLU A 149 10.80 -5.25 3.79
C GLU A 149 10.75 -6.09 2.51
N ASN A 150 9.55 -6.37 1.99
CA ASN A 150 9.39 -7.07 0.73
C ASN A 150 10.02 -6.33 -0.45
N ASP A 151 9.85 -5.01 -0.53
CA ASP A 151 10.44 -4.21 -1.60
C ASP A 151 11.97 -4.16 -1.49
N GLN A 152 12.51 -4.03 -0.27
CA GLN A 152 13.94 -4.08 -0.01
C GLN A 152 14.54 -5.45 -0.40
N ALA A 153 13.92 -6.54 0.04
CA ALA A 153 14.34 -7.91 -0.29
C ALA A 153 14.21 -8.20 -1.80
N TYR A 154 13.14 -7.74 -2.44
CA TYR A 154 12.96 -7.88 -3.88
C TYR A 154 13.99 -7.08 -4.69
N ALA A 155 14.41 -5.91 -4.21
CA ALA A 155 15.49 -5.15 -4.85
C ALA A 155 16.80 -5.94 -4.87
N VAL A 156 17.12 -6.68 -3.80
CA VAL A 156 18.29 -7.58 -3.75
C VAL A 156 18.12 -8.72 -4.76
N LEU A 157 16.97 -9.39 -4.79
CA LEU A 157 16.67 -10.43 -5.80
C LEU A 157 16.85 -9.92 -7.23
N LYS A 158 16.35 -8.71 -7.52
CA LYS A 158 16.43 -8.09 -8.85
C LYS A 158 17.87 -7.82 -9.28
N LYS A 159 18.73 -7.38 -8.36
CA LYS A 159 20.16 -7.14 -8.63
C LYS A 159 20.95 -8.43 -8.92
N ARG A 160 20.42 -9.59 -8.52
CA ARG A 160 21.09 -10.89 -8.58
C ARG A 160 20.51 -11.83 -9.64
N ARG A 161 19.71 -11.31 -10.57
CA ARG A 161 19.03 -12.12 -11.61
C ARG A 161 20.00 -13.06 -12.32
N GLY A 162 19.89 -14.35 -12.04
CA GLY A 162 20.68 -15.41 -12.68
C GLY A 162 21.97 -15.80 -11.95
N HIS A 163 22.31 -15.15 -10.83
CA HIS A 163 23.48 -15.50 -10.03
C HIS A 163 23.06 -16.16 -8.72
N GLU A 164 23.85 -17.15 -8.31
CA GLU A 164 23.69 -17.79 -7.00
C GLU A 164 23.96 -16.78 -5.88
N LEU A 165 23.20 -16.93 -4.79
CA LEU A 165 23.38 -16.16 -3.58
C LEU A 165 24.13 -17.00 -2.54
N PRO A 166 25.03 -16.40 -1.75
CA PRO A 166 25.53 -17.05 -0.55
C PRO A 166 24.39 -17.58 0.31
N LEU A 167 24.57 -18.75 0.93
CA LEU A 167 23.53 -19.40 1.74
C LEU A 167 22.90 -18.46 2.77
N THR A 168 23.74 -17.70 3.47
CA THR A 168 23.32 -16.74 4.50
C THR A 168 22.47 -15.60 3.93
N GLU A 169 22.82 -15.07 2.76
CA GLU A 169 22.03 -14.05 2.06
C GLU A 169 20.69 -14.62 1.57
N ALA A 170 20.70 -15.84 1.01
CA ALA A 170 19.49 -16.51 0.56
C ALA A 170 18.51 -16.80 1.71
N GLN A 171 19.04 -17.27 2.86
CA GLN A 171 18.25 -17.48 4.07
C GLN A 171 17.68 -16.19 4.63
N SER A 172 18.49 -15.12 4.66
CA SER A 172 18.03 -13.78 5.07
C SER A 172 16.88 -13.28 4.20
N LEU A 173 17.00 -13.40 2.87
CA LEU A 173 15.93 -13.02 1.95
C LEU A 173 14.65 -13.84 2.14
N GLN A 174 14.79 -15.16 2.29
CA GLN A 174 13.64 -16.03 2.57
C GLN A 174 12.94 -15.61 3.87
N GLN A 175 13.72 -15.32 4.91
CA GLN A 175 13.18 -14.87 6.20
C GLN A 175 12.43 -13.54 6.06
N SER A 176 12.94 -12.57 5.29
CA SER A 176 12.25 -11.31 5.03
C SER A 176 10.90 -11.51 4.34
N PHE A 177 10.81 -12.43 3.36
CA PHE A 177 9.52 -12.71 2.70
C PHE A 177 8.55 -13.47 3.60
N VAL A 178 9.01 -14.42 4.42
CA VAL A 178 8.17 -15.09 5.42
C VAL A 178 7.59 -14.07 6.40
N PHE A 179 8.44 -13.20 6.94
CA PHE A 179 8.01 -12.16 7.86
C PHE A 179 7.04 -11.15 7.22
N THR A 180 7.25 -10.81 5.95
CA THR A 180 6.28 -10.03 5.16
C THR A 180 4.92 -10.73 5.12
N ILE A 181 4.89 -12.03 4.82
CA ILE A 181 3.66 -12.82 4.72
C ILE A 181 2.92 -12.82 6.07
N ASP A 182 3.64 -13.03 7.17
CA ASP A 182 3.07 -13.02 8.51
C ASP A 182 2.46 -11.66 8.86
N ARG A 183 3.14 -10.56 8.53
CA ARG A 183 2.61 -9.20 8.73
C ARG A 183 1.37 -8.92 7.90
N LEU A 184 1.34 -9.35 6.64
CA LEU A 184 0.15 -9.20 5.79
C LEU A 184 -1.02 -10.04 6.29
N GLN A 185 -0.76 -11.25 6.79
CA GLN A 185 -1.76 -12.09 7.43
C GLN A 185 -2.28 -11.47 8.73
N ALA A 186 -1.41 -10.89 9.55
CA ALA A 186 -1.79 -10.16 10.75
C ALA A 186 -2.66 -8.95 10.41
N ALA A 187 -2.25 -8.13 9.43
CA ALA A 187 -3.02 -7.00 8.94
C ALA A 187 -4.44 -7.39 8.49
N ARG A 188 -4.58 -8.52 7.78
CA ARG A 188 -5.90 -9.02 7.34
C ARG A 188 -6.85 -9.29 8.50
N LYS A 189 -6.36 -9.77 9.65
CA LYS A 189 -7.18 -10.02 10.85
C LYS A 189 -7.81 -8.75 11.43
N HIS A 190 -7.25 -7.57 11.12
CA HIS A 190 -7.79 -6.27 11.53
C HIS A 190 -8.87 -5.74 10.57
N THR A 191 -9.26 -6.48 9.54
CA THR A 191 -10.22 -6.01 8.53
C THR A 191 -11.27 -7.07 8.26
N SER A 192 -12.51 -6.63 8.00
CA SER A 192 -13.54 -7.53 7.50
C SER A 192 -13.13 -8.10 6.14
N ALA A 193 -13.40 -9.38 5.90
CA ALA A 193 -13.20 -10.01 4.59
C ALA A 193 -13.97 -9.31 3.45
N ARG A 194 -15.05 -8.59 3.78
CA ARG A 194 -15.83 -7.80 2.81
C ARG A 194 -15.22 -6.43 2.50
N HIS A 195 -14.26 -5.96 3.29
CA HIS A 195 -13.67 -4.64 3.11
C HIS A 195 -12.72 -4.66 1.89
N PRO A 196 -12.76 -3.67 0.98
CA PRO A 196 -11.94 -3.67 -0.24
C PRO A 196 -10.43 -3.87 0.00
N ILE A 197 -9.91 -3.35 1.11
CA ILE A 197 -8.51 -3.54 1.52
C ILE A 197 -8.09 -5.00 1.66
N HIS A 198 -9.01 -5.90 2.03
CA HIS A 198 -8.71 -7.31 2.26
C HIS A 198 -8.13 -7.95 0.99
N LYS A 199 -8.73 -7.62 -0.16
CA LYS A 199 -8.26 -8.01 -1.48
C LYS A 199 -6.85 -7.50 -1.77
N TYR A 200 -6.56 -6.24 -1.46
CA TYR A 200 -5.21 -5.69 -1.68
C TYR A 200 -4.17 -6.36 -0.80
N LEU A 201 -4.49 -6.66 0.47
CA LEU A 201 -3.60 -7.41 1.36
C LEU A 201 -3.35 -8.83 0.86
N LEU A 202 -4.38 -9.51 0.34
CA LEU A 202 -4.24 -10.82 -0.31
C LEU A 202 -3.32 -10.75 -1.53
N LEU A 203 -3.52 -9.77 -2.42
CA LEU A 203 -2.68 -9.59 -3.60
C LEU A 203 -1.21 -9.28 -3.23
N SER A 204 -0.98 -8.46 -2.20
CA SER A 204 0.37 -8.24 -1.66
C SER A 204 0.98 -9.51 -1.09
N GLN A 205 0.19 -10.33 -0.39
CA GLN A 205 0.65 -11.61 0.18
C GLN A 205 1.01 -12.59 -0.93
N LEU A 206 0.24 -12.62 -2.03
CA LEU A 206 0.57 -13.37 -3.24
C LEU A 206 1.90 -12.92 -3.85
N GLY A 207 2.13 -11.60 -3.91
CA GLY A 207 3.39 -11.02 -4.35
C GLY A 207 4.57 -11.48 -3.51
N ALA A 208 4.43 -11.47 -2.18
CA ALA A 208 5.45 -11.95 -1.25
C ALA A 208 5.74 -13.45 -1.42
N TYR A 209 4.72 -14.31 -1.56
CA TYR A 209 4.91 -15.74 -1.85
C TYR A 209 5.64 -15.96 -3.18
N LYS A 210 5.32 -15.17 -4.21
CA LYS A 210 6.02 -15.23 -5.50
C LYS A 210 7.51 -14.89 -5.34
N ASN A 211 7.82 -13.83 -4.59
CA ASN A 211 9.20 -13.42 -4.32
C ASN A 211 9.95 -14.48 -3.48
N LEU A 212 9.30 -15.06 -2.47
CA LEU A 212 9.84 -16.18 -1.69
C LEU A 212 10.17 -17.38 -2.58
N SER A 213 9.25 -17.77 -3.47
CA SER A 213 9.48 -18.86 -4.42
C SER A 213 10.69 -18.60 -5.33
N GLN A 214 10.87 -17.35 -5.78
CA GLN A 214 12.05 -16.96 -6.55
C GLN A 214 13.33 -17.03 -5.72
N ALA A 215 13.31 -16.57 -4.47
CA ALA A 215 14.45 -16.67 -3.55
C ALA A 215 14.86 -18.13 -3.31
N CYS A 216 13.91 -19.04 -3.10
CA CYS A 216 14.19 -20.47 -2.94
C CYS A 216 14.87 -21.08 -4.18
N LYS A 217 14.52 -20.63 -5.39
CA LYS A 217 15.14 -21.14 -6.63
C LYS A 217 16.60 -20.74 -6.77
N LEU A 218 16.98 -19.53 -6.33
CA LEU A 218 18.38 -19.08 -6.36
C LEU A 218 19.27 -19.90 -5.42
N HIS A 219 18.68 -20.56 -4.42
CA HIS A 219 19.41 -21.44 -3.50
C HIS A 219 19.39 -22.92 -3.92
N ARG A 220 18.40 -23.41 -4.69
CA ARG A 220 18.35 -24.81 -5.16
C ARG A 220 19.57 -25.26 -5.98
N ALA A 221 20.41 -24.33 -6.43
CA ALA A 221 21.66 -24.66 -7.08
C ALA A 221 22.72 -25.22 -6.10
N THR A 222 22.58 -24.99 -4.78
CA THR A 222 23.62 -25.32 -3.80
C THR A 222 23.30 -26.42 -2.79
N GLU A 223 22.05 -26.78 -2.46
CA GLU A 223 21.78 -27.88 -1.52
C GLU A 223 20.36 -28.50 -1.60
N LYS A 224 20.26 -29.85 -1.66
CA LYS A 224 19.01 -30.60 -1.92
C LYS A 224 18.08 -30.81 -0.70
N SER A 225 18.52 -30.55 0.54
CA SER A 225 17.82 -31.11 1.74
C SER A 225 17.00 -30.10 2.56
N CYS A 226 17.47 -28.86 2.77
CA CYS A 226 16.77 -27.89 3.64
C CYS A 226 15.68 -27.08 2.90
N VAL A 227 15.79 -26.99 1.57
CA VAL A 227 14.90 -26.18 0.71
C VAL A 227 13.53 -26.82 0.51
N GLN A 228 13.37 -28.14 0.66
CA GLN A 228 12.10 -28.81 0.40
C GLN A 228 11.01 -28.49 1.45
N ALA A 229 11.34 -28.42 2.74
CA ALA A 229 10.34 -28.21 3.80
C ALA A 229 9.69 -26.80 3.72
N LYS A 230 10.50 -25.74 3.76
CA LYS A 230 9.99 -24.35 3.66
C LYS A 230 9.33 -24.04 2.31
N GLN A 231 9.74 -24.73 1.25
CA GLN A 231 9.14 -24.56 -0.07
C GLN A 231 7.81 -25.29 -0.21
N CYS A 232 7.61 -26.42 0.47
CA CYS A 232 6.30 -27.05 0.61
C CYS A 232 5.32 -26.12 1.34
N ASP A 233 5.75 -25.45 2.42
CA ASP A 233 4.91 -24.48 3.14
C ASP A 233 4.57 -23.25 2.29
N ALA A 234 5.53 -22.74 1.51
CA ALA A 234 5.30 -21.62 0.59
C ALA A 234 4.33 -22.00 -0.55
N ILE A 235 4.44 -23.22 -1.09
CA ILE A 235 3.53 -23.73 -2.13
C ILE A 235 2.13 -23.93 -1.54
N GLN A 236 2.02 -24.55 -0.37
CA GLN A 236 0.73 -24.77 0.31
C GLN A 236 0.05 -23.44 0.66
N GLY A 237 0.79 -22.47 1.19
CA GLY A 237 0.29 -21.12 1.47
C GLY A 237 -0.15 -20.38 0.21
N TYR A 238 0.61 -20.51 -0.89
CA TYR A 238 0.23 -19.97 -2.19
C TYR A 238 -1.07 -20.61 -2.71
N ASP A 239 -1.19 -21.93 -2.67
CA ASP A 239 -2.38 -22.65 -3.15
C ASP A 239 -3.63 -22.32 -2.32
N GLN A 240 -3.49 -22.21 -1.00
CA GLN A 240 -4.55 -21.71 -0.11
C GLN A 240 -4.97 -20.29 -0.48
N LEU A 241 -4.00 -19.41 -0.78
CA LEU A 241 -4.29 -18.03 -1.14
C LEU A 241 -4.97 -17.93 -2.52
N ILE A 242 -4.57 -18.75 -3.49
CA ILE A 242 -5.26 -18.88 -4.77
C ILE A 242 -6.69 -19.38 -4.58
N ALA A 243 -6.92 -20.34 -3.68
CA ALA A 243 -8.26 -20.82 -3.36
C ALA A 243 -9.13 -19.69 -2.75
N LEU A 244 -8.57 -18.88 -1.85
CA LEU A 244 -9.25 -17.70 -1.30
C LEU A 244 -9.59 -16.66 -2.38
N LEU A 245 -8.65 -16.33 -3.26
CA LEU A 245 -8.88 -15.40 -4.36
C LEU A 245 -9.97 -15.90 -5.33
N LYS A 246 -10.01 -17.21 -5.60
CA LYS A 246 -11.08 -17.82 -6.40
C LYS A 246 -12.44 -17.75 -5.70
N ALA A 247 -12.49 -17.99 -4.39
CA ALA A 247 -13.71 -17.86 -3.60
C ALA A 247 -14.26 -16.42 -3.62
N GLU A 248 -13.38 -15.43 -3.68
CA GLU A 248 -13.73 -14.01 -3.83
C GLU A 248 -14.04 -13.58 -5.29
N LYS A 249 -14.10 -14.53 -6.24
CA LYS A 249 -14.31 -14.27 -7.68
C LYS A 249 -13.27 -13.32 -8.29
N ILE A 250 -12.05 -13.30 -7.74
CA ILE A 250 -10.94 -12.52 -8.29
C ILE A 250 -10.25 -13.36 -9.35
N SER A 251 -10.28 -12.90 -10.60
CA SER A 251 -9.55 -13.55 -11.70
C SER A 251 -8.05 -13.44 -11.45
N VAL A 252 -7.39 -14.59 -11.22
CA VAL A 252 -5.93 -14.68 -11.11
C VAL A 252 -5.40 -15.23 -12.43
N ILE A 253 -4.50 -14.49 -13.09
CA ILE A 253 -3.79 -14.95 -14.28
C ILE A 253 -3.10 -16.29 -13.95
N LYS A 254 -3.32 -17.32 -14.79
CA LYS A 254 -2.97 -18.74 -14.58
C LYS A 254 -1.81 -18.97 -13.58
N PRO A 255 -2.09 -19.47 -12.36
CA PRO A 255 -1.15 -19.52 -11.24
C PRO A 255 0.16 -20.27 -11.51
N LYS A 256 0.08 -21.38 -12.26
CA LYS A 256 1.24 -22.26 -12.53
C LYS A 256 2.35 -21.59 -13.35
N ARG A 257 2.02 -20.64 -14.24
CA ARG A 257 3.03 -19.89 -15.01
C ARG A 257 3.76 -18.86 -14.15
N LEU A 258 3.11 -18.28 -13.15
CA LEU A 258 3.68 -17.22 -12.31
C LEU A 258 4.77 -17.70 -11.36
N LEU A 259 4.68 -18.96 -10.91
CA LEU A 259 5.70 -19.60 -10.08
C LEU A 259 6.83 -20.22 -10.91
N GLY A 260 6.78 -20.20 -12.25
CA GLY A 260 7.77 -20.85 -13.10
C GLY A 260 8.00 -22.33 -12.74
N LEU A 261 6.95 -23.02 -12.29
CA LEU A 261 6.97 -24.45 -12.00
C LEU A 261 6.60 -25.17 -13.30
N ASN A 262 7.56 -25.40 -14.17
CA ASN A 262 7.39 -26.37 -15.26
C ASN A 262 7.43 -27.76 -14.61
N HIS A 263 6.36 -28.52 -14.74
CA HIS A 263 6.37 -29.95 -14.41
C HIS A 263 7.33 -30.64 -15.39
N HIS A 264 8.61 -30.75 -15.04
CA HIS A 264 9.31 -31.98 -15.38
C HIS A 264 8.60 -33.06 -14.57
N ARG A 265 7.88 -33.93 -15.28
CA ARG A 265 7.30 -35.15 -14.70
C ARG A 265 8.45 -35.85 -13.97
N LEU A 266 8.26 -36.07 -12.67
CA LEU A 266 9.01 -37.09 -11.93
C LEU A 266 8.76 -38.45 -12.59
#